data_AF-K5CEK2-F1
#
_entry.id   AF-K5CEK2-F1
#
_cell.length_a   1.000
_cell.length_b   1.000
_cell.length_c   1.000
_cell.angle_alpha   90.00
_cell.angle_beta   90.00
_cell.angle_gamma   90.00
#
_symmetry.space_group_name_H-M   'P 1'
#
loop_
_entity.id
_entity.type
_entity.pdbx_description
1 polymer ?
#
loop_
_entity_poly.entity_id
_entity_poly.type
_entity_poly.pdbx_seq_one_letter_code
_entity_poly.pdbx_strand_id
1 'polypeptide(L)'
;MERVFTELTPECEITARMYAQGYEKKEIANLKCRAISTINNQLQKAFEVLHIRNGRELATMLYERISGMKFTMDFAPIVRASVACSMLCVFSFSLYHEQSEMRRGREVRVETRERVRRLE
;
A
#
# COMPACT_ATOMS: atom_id res chain seq x y z
N MET A 1 -12.46 16.37 6.74
CA MET A 1 -12.47 14.89 6.77
C MET A 1 -13.79 14.46 7.36
N GLU A 2 -14.54 13.63 6.66
CA GLU A 2 -15.73 12.99 7.26
C GLU A 2 -15.28 12.11 8.43
N ARG A 3 -16.11 12.07 9.49
CA ARG A 3 -15.89 11.20 10.64
C ARG A 3 -16.33 9.79 10.26
N VAL A 4 -15.39 8.86 10.32
CA VAL A 4 -15.58 7.43 10.01
C VAL A 4 -16.01 6.68 11.26
N PHE A 5 -15.42 7.03 12.40
CA PHE A 5 -15.75 6.47 13.71
C PHE A 5 -16.42 7.53 14.59
N THR A 6 -17.74 7.61 14.52
CA THR A 6 -18.52 8.59 15.30
C THR A 6 -18.54 8.26 16.79
N GLU A 7 -18.21 7.03 17.17
CA GLU A 7 -18.14 6.57 18.57
C GLU A 7 -16.86 7.07 19.28
N LEU A 8 -15.83 7.46 18.52
CA LEU A 8 -14.56 7.93 19.05
C LEU A 8 -14.49 9.45 19.19
N THR A 9 -13.62 9.89 20.11
CA THR A 9 -13.17 11.28 20.14
C THR A 9 -12.34 11.58 18.89
N PRO A 10 -12.39 12.82 18.36
CA PRO A 10 -11.71 13.15 17.10
C PRO A 10 -10.19 12.92 17.17
N GLU A 11 -9.56 13.19 18.32
CA GLU A 11 -8.13 12.91 18.48
C GLU A 11 -7.79 11.42 18.40
N CYS A 12 -8.65 10.58 18.98
CA CYS A 12 -8.47 9.13 19.03
C CYS A 12 -8.78 8.50 17.67
N GLU A 13 -9.79 9.00 16.97
CA GLU A 13 -10.11 8.62 15.60
C GLU A 13 -8.92 8.85 14.65
N ILE A 14 -8.26 10.01 14.74
CA ILE A 14 -7.07 10.31 13.92
C ILE A 14 -5.95 9.30 14.20
N THR A 15 -5.69 9.00 15.48
CA THR A 15 -4.67 8.02 15.88
C THR A 15 -5.01 6.61 15.36
N ALA A 16 -6.27 6.18 15.52
CA ALA A 16 -6.74 4.88 15.04
C ALA A 16 -6.63 4.76 13.52
N ARG A 17 -6.92 5.84 12.77
CA ARG A 17 -6.80 5.89 11.31
C ARG A 17 -5.36 5.81 10.84
N MET A 18 -4.44 6.54 11.47
CA MET A 18 -3.01 6.43 11.18
C MET A 18 -2.52 5.01 11.45
N TYR A 19 -2.92 4.42 12.57
CA TYR A 19 -2.52 3.04 12.90
C TYR A 19 -3.09 2.01 11.91
N ALA A 20 -4.34 2.17 11.48
CA ALA A 20 -4.98 1.32 10.48
C ALA A 20 -4.34 1.43 9.08
N GLN A 21 -3.75 2.58 8.74
CA GLN A 21 -2.97 2.78 7.51
C GLN A 21 -1.59 2.11 7.55
N GLY A 22 -1.15 1.62 8.71
CA GLY A 22 0.11 0.91 8.88
C GLY A 22 1.24 1.73 9.51
N TYR A 23 0.97 2.97 9.96
CA TYR A 23 1.99 3.74 10.69
C TYR A 23 2.33 3.08 12.04
N GLU A 24 3.62 3.05 12.37
CA GLU A 24 4.05 2.57 13.67
C GLU A 24 3.66 3.54 14.79
N LYS A 25 3.43 3.01 15.98
CA LYS A 25 3.10 3.81 17.18
C LYS A 25 4.14 4.91 17.46
N LYS A 26 5.41 4.64 17.18
CA LYS A 26 6.52 5.60 17.32
C LYS A 26 6.42 6.72 16.29
N GLU A 27 6.09 6.39 15.04
CA GLU A 27 5.90 7.37 13.98
C GLU A 27 4.70 8.27 14.26
N ILE A 28 3.58 7.68 14.68
CA ILE A 28 2.38 8.44 15.07
C ILE A 28 2.67 9.38 16.24
N ALA A 29 3.42 8.91 17.24
CA ALA A 29 3.86 9.73 18.36
C ALA A 29 4.70 10.93 17.91
N ASN A 30 5.64 10.69 16.98
CA ASN A 30 6.49 11.74 16.42
C ASN A 30 5.66 12.75 15.60
N LEU A 31 4.77 12.28 14.72
CA LEU A 31 3.91 13.12 13.89
C LEU A 31 2.93 13.97 14.71
N LYS A 32 2.41 13.44 15.82
CA LYS A 32 1.50 14.16 16.71
C LYS A 32 2.22 14.96 17.79
N CYS A 33 3.56 14.89 17.86
CA CYS A 33 4.37 15.46 18.95
C CYS A 33 3.84 15.06 20.35
N ARG A 34 3.50 13.78 20.53
CA ARG A 34 2.99 13.22 21.80
C ARG A 34 3.86 12.06 22.27
N ALA A 35 3.79 11.77 23.57
CA ALA A 35 4.45 10.59 24.12
C ALA A 35 3.86 9.29 23.53
N ILE A 36 4.71 8.27 23.36
CA ILE A 36 4.29 6.95 22.85
C ILE A 36 3.24 6.32 23.77
N SER A 37 3.34 6.53 25.08
CA SER A 37 2.35 6.07 26.07
C SER A 37 0.97 6.67 25.83
N THR A 38 0.89 7.95 25.45
CA THR A 38 -0.38 8.61 25.10
C THR A 38 -1.01 7.97 23.87
N ILE A 39 -0.22 7.70 22.83
CA ILE A 39 -0.70 7.02 21.62
C ILE A 39 -1.18 5.60 21.94
N ASN A 40 -0.45 4.86 22.78
CA ASN A 40 -0.88 3.53 23.23
C ASN A 40 -2.21 3.58 23.98
N ASN A 41 -2.39 4.54 24.89
CA ASN A 41 -3.63 4.69 25.64
C ASN A 41 -4.81 5.04 24.71
N GLN A 42 -4.58 5.94 23.74
CA GLN A 42 -5.58 6.26 22.72
C GLN A 42 -5.98 5.01 21.93
N LEU A 43 -5.01 4.22 21.44
CA LEU A 43 -5.30 2.99 20.70
C LEU A 43 -6.04 1.95 21.56
N GLN A 44 -5.66 1.80 22.82
CA GLN A 44 -6.33 0.86 23.72
C GLN A 44 -7.78 1.27 23.99
N LYS A 45 -8.02 2.57 24.21
CA LYS A 45 -9.37 3.12 24.33
C LYS A 45 -10.17 2.96 23.03
N ALA A 46 -9.52 3.08 21.88
CA ALA A 46 -10.16 2.85 20.58
C ALA A 46 -10.59 1.38 20.42
N PHE A 47 -9.73 0.43 20.77
CA PHE A 47 -10.06 -0.99 20.74
C PHE A 47 -11.18 -1.35 21.71
N GLU A 48 -11.20 -0.75 22.90
CA GLU A 48 -12.26 -0.95 23.87
C GLU A 48 -13.62 -0.43 23.36
N VAL A 49 -13.68 0.82 22.87
CA VAL A 49 -14.91 1.45 22.39
C VAL A 49 -15.45 0.77 21.12
N LEU A 50 -14.56 0.33 20.22
CA LEU A 50 -14.95 -0.37 18.99
C LEU A 50 -15.18 -1.88 19.20
N HIS A 51 -14.94 -2.41 20.40
CA HIS A 51 -14.99 -3.84 20.72
C HIS A 51 -14.09 -4.71 19.81
N ILE A 52 -12.91 -4.19 19.49
CA ILE A 52 -11.92 -4.82 18.61
C ILE A 52 -10.79 -5.44 19.43
N ARG A 53 -10.25 -6.58 18.99
CA ARG A 53 -9.13 -7.25 19.69
C ARG A 53 -7.79 -7.07 18.98
N ASN A 54 -7.80 -6.73 17.68
CA ASN A 54 -6.59 -6.68 16.87
C ASN A 54 -6.55 -5.46 15.94
N GLY A 55 -5.35 -4.96 15.63
CA GLY A 55 -5.15 -3.90 14.64
C GLY A 55 -5.65 -4.28 13.24
N ARG A 56 -5.63 -5.57 12.90
CA ARG A 56 -6.17 -6.08 11.62
C ARG A 56 -7.68 -5.88 11.50
N GLU A 57 -8.41 -6.12 12.58
CA GLU A 57 -9.86 -5.89 12.64
C GLU A 57 -10.17 -4.39 12.54
N LEU A 58 -9.35 -3.53 13.17
CA LEU A 58 -9.47 -2.08 13.03
C LEU A 58 -9.28 -1.61 11.58
N ALA A 59 -8.26 -2.12 10.88
CA ALA A 59 -8.02 -1.78 9.48
C ALA A 59 -9.18 -2.24 8.58
N THR A 60 -9.70 -3.44 8.83
CA THR A 60 -10.84 -3.99 8.10
C THR A 60 -12.09 -3.14 8.33
N MET A 61 -12.41 -2.84 9.59
CA MET A 61 -13.57 -2.02 9.96
C MET A 61 -13.48 -0.60 9.38
N LEU A 62 -12.29 0.01 9.39
CA LEU A 62 -12.07 1.32 8.77
C LEU A 62 -12.37 1.26 7.26
N TYR A 63 -11.89 0.22 6.57
CA TYR A 63 -12.11 0.07 5.14
C TYR A 63 -13.57 -0.20 4.81
N GLU A 64 -14.25 -1.05 5.57
CA GLU A 64 -15.69 -1.31 5.42
C GLU A 64 -16.52 -0.03 5.60
N ARG A 65 -16.18 0.81 6.58
CA ARG A 65 -16.88 2.08 6.85
C ARG A 65 -16.64 3.11 5.74
N ILE A 66 -15.45 3.17 5.14
CA ILE A 66 -15.12 4.09 4.04
C ILE A 66 -15.75 3.63 2.72
N SER A 67 -15.70 2.33 2.44
CA SER A 67 -16.17 1.74 1.17
C SER A 67 -17.68 1.50 1.16
N GLY A 68 -18.33 1.42 2.33
CA GLY A 68 -19.73 1.03 2.46
C GLY A 68 -20.00 -0.43 2.06
N MET A 69 -18.94 -1.21 1.80
CA MET A 69 -18.97 -2.59 1.37
C MET A 69 -18.18 -3.45 2.37
N LYS A 70 -18.73 -4.62 2.73
CA LYS A 70 -18.00 -5.61 3.53
C LYS A 70 -16.83 -6.15 2.71
N PHE A 71 -15.61 -5.82 3.09
CA PHE A 71 -14.41 -6.23 2.37
C PHE A 71 -13.94 -7.59 2.90
N THR A 72 -14.60 -8.65 2.45
CA THR A 72 -14.12 -10.01 2.68
C THR A 72 -13.02 -10.30 1.67
N MET A 73 -11.78 -10.52 2.12
CA MET A 73 -10.69 -10.99 1.24
C MET A 73 -10.82 -12.48 0.86
N ASP A 74 -11.99 -13.07 1.11
CA ASP A 74 -12.44 -14.37 0.61
C ASP A 74 -12.83 -14.25 -0.86
N PHE A 75 -11.90 -13.75 -1.67
CA PHE A 75 -12.06 -13.77 -3.11
C PHE A 75 -12.06 -15.22 -3.59
N ALA A 76 -13.04 -15.58 -4.41
CA ALA A 76 -13.07 -16.86 -5.08
C ALA A 76 -11.70 -17.14 -5.73
N PRO A 77 -11.23 -18.40 -5.74
CA PRO A 77 -9.92 -18.75 -6.30
C PRO A 77 -9.72 -18.22 -7.72
N ILE A 78 -10.81 -18.05 -8.48
CA ILE A 78 -10.85 -17.43 -9.81
C ILE A 78 -10.40 -15.96 -9.79
N VAL A 79 -10.91 -15.15 -8.86
CA VAL A 79 -10.56 -13.72 -8.75
C VAL A 79 -9.12 -13.56 -8.27
N ARG A 80 -8.67 -14.43 -7.37
CA ARG A 80 -7.26 -14.45 -6.94
C ARG A 80 -6.32 -14.79 -8.10
N ALA A 81 -6.68 -15.81 -8.89
CA ALA A 81 -5.93 -16.20 -10.07
C ALA A 81 -5.95 -15.12 -11.16
N SER A 82 -7.08 -14.44 -11.38
CA SER A 82 -7.17 -13.37 -12.36
C SER A 82 -6.29 -12.17 -12.00
N VAL A 83 -6.28 -11.75 -10.72
CA VAL A 83 -5.41 -10.66 -10.24
C VAL A 83 -3.93 -11.03 -10.35
N ALA A 84 -3.57 -12.27 -9.98
CA ALA A 84 -2.21 -12.76 -10.13
C ALA A 84 -1.78 -12.80 -11.61
N CYS A 85 -2.64 -13.30 -12.50
CA CYS A 85 -2.40 -13.34 -13.93
C CYS A 85 -2.25 -11.94 -14.51
N SER A 86 -3.10 -10.98 -14.13
CA SER A 86 -2.99 -9.60 -14.60
C SER A 86 -1.70 -8.93 -14.15
N MET A 87 -1.25 -9.16 -12.90
CA MET A 87 0.04 -8.64 -12.43
C MET A 87 1.21 -9.26 -13.20
N LEU A 88 1.16 -10.58 -13.45
CA LEU A 88 2.19 -11.25 -14.25
C LEU A 88 2.23 -10.68 -15.67
N CYS A 89 1.09 -10.45 -16.32
CA CYS A 89 1.03 -9.83 -17.65
C CYS A 89 1.67 -8.44 -17.67
N VAL A 90 1.36 -7.58 -16.70
CA VAL A 90 1.97 -6.24 -16.59
C VAL A 90 3.48 -6.35 -16.40
N PHE A 91 3.94 -7.27 -15.54
CA PHE A 91 5.36 -7.48 -15.28
C PHE A 91 6.10 -8.02 -16.51
N SER A 92 5.51 -8.99 -17.21
CA SER A 92 6.05 -9.52 -18.47
C SER A 92 6.14 -8.44 -19.55
N PHE A 93 5.13 -7.56 -19.65
CA PHE A 93 5.15 -6.45 -20.60
C PHE A 93 6.26 -5.43 -20.25
N SER A 94 6.41 -5.11 -18.97
CA SER A 94 7.46 -4.19 -18.50
C SER A 94 8.86 -4.74 -18.77
N LEU A 95 9.09 -6.03 -18.50
CA LEU A 95 10.35 -6.72 -18.82
C LEU A 95 10.60 -6.80 -20.33
N TYR A 96 9.56 -7.04 -21.13
CA TYR A 96 9.68 -7.06 -22.59
C TYR A 96 10.08 -5.68 -23.13
N HIS A 97 9.50 -4.61 -22.59
CA HIS A 97 9.86 -3.24 -22.96
C HIS A 97 11.32 -2.93 -22.62
N GLU A 98 11.80 -3.23 -21.41
CA GLU A 98 13.22 -3.05 -21.05
C GLU A 98 14.17 -3.88 -21.93
N GLN A 99 13.81 -5.14 -22.22
CA GLN A 99 14.63 -6.01 -23.08
C GLN A 99 14.68 -5.49 -24.53
N SER A 100 13.62 -4.84 -25.01
CA SER A 100 13.58 -4.22 -26.33
C SER A 100 14.50 -2.99 -26.45
N GLU A 101 14.58 -2.17 -25.40
CA GLU A 101 15.51 -1.02 -25.37
C GLU A 101 16.97 -1.48 -25.33
N MET A 102 17.28 -2.53 -24.56
CA MET A 102 18.62 -3.13 -24.51
C MET A 102 19.07 -3.70 -25.86
N ARG A 103 18.14 -4.31 -26.63
CA ARG A 103 18.42 -4.79 -27.99
C ARG A 103 18.68 -3.62 -28.95
N ARG A 104 17.83 -2.58 -28.94
CA ARG A 104 18.02 -1.37 -29.76
C ARG A 104 19.34 -0.65 -29.45
N GLY A 105 19.73 -0.56 -28.17
CA GLY A 105 21.00 0.04 -27.77
C GLY A 105 22.24 -0.73 -28.25
N ARG A 106 22.15 -2.06 -28.35
CA ARG A 106 23.22 -2.90 -28.92
C ARG A 106 23.36 -2.72 -30.42
N GLU A 107 22.25 -2.66 -31.16
CA GLU A 107 22.26 -2.47 -32.63
C GLU A 107 22.91 -1.14 -33.01
N VAL A 108 22.56 -0.04 -32.33
CA VAL A 108 23.14 1.29 -32.59
C VAL A 108 24.64 1.34 -32.28
N ARG A 109 25.11 0.66 -31.22
CA ARG A 109 26.55 0.57 -30.89
C ARG A 109 27.33 -0.23 -31.93
N VAL A 110 26.77 -1.32 -32.46
CA VAL A 110 27.41 -2.11 -33.51
C VAL A 110 27.50 -1.28 -34.79
N GLU A 111 26.42 -0.62 -35.20
CA GLU A 111 26.39 0.19 -36.41
C GLU A 111 27.39 1.37 -36.35
N THR A 112 27.51 2.02 -35.19
CA THR A 112 28.49 3.10 -34.97
C THR A 112 29.93 2.57 -35.07
N ARG A 113 30.21 1.40 -34.49
CA ARG A 113 31.54 0.77 -34.50
C ARG A 113 31.94 0.25 -35.88
N GLU A 114 30.98 -0.13 -36.72
CA GLU A 114 31.19 -0.50 -38.12
C GLU A 114 31.40 0.72 -39.03
N ARG A 115 30.71 1.84 -38.78
CA ARG A 115 30.93 3.09 -39.54
C ARG A 115 32.32 3.67 -39.27
N VAL A 116 32.79 3.65 -38.01
CA VAL A 116 34.14 4.11 -37.66
C VAL A 116 35.22 3.27 -38.35
N ARG A 117 35.07 1.93 -38.40
CA ARG A 117 36.01 1.03 -39.07
C ARG A 117 36.06 1.13 -40.60
N ARG A 118 35.06 1.75 -41.24
CA ARG A 118 35.05 2.00 -42.69
C ARG A 118 35.67 3.35 -43.08
N LEU A 119 36.00 4.18 -42.09
CA LEU A 119 36.60 5.51 -42.28
C LEU A 119 38.12 5.51 -41.97
N GLU A 120 38.67 4.41 -41.45
CA GLU A 120 40.11 4.11 -41.39
C GLU A 120 40.56 3.34 -42.65
#